data_AF-A0A923MJ90-F1
#
_entry.id   AF-A0A923MJ90-F1
#
_cell.length_a   1.000
_cell.length_b   1.000
_cell.length_c   1.000
_cell.angle_alpha   90.00
_cell.angle_beta   90.00
_cell.angle_gamma   90.00
#
_symmetry.space_group_name_H-M   'P 1'
#
loop_
_entity.id
_entity.type
_entity.pdbx_description
1 polymer ?
#
loop_
_entity_poly.entity_id
_entity_poly.type
_entity_poly.pdbx_seq_one_letter_code
_entity_poly.pdbx_strand_id
1 'polypeptide(L)'
;MPKPNTYVQLLQAQKAIQQLQHDNHVIKGFTVQQCLDVALIALHNEFHFGPKMTARFESAFLDTFMAYAQMCVDDAVDDPEIVYTKEKMDRALRAACGENIRPFEERYAIENLYFREKLKEKSHE
;
A
#
# COMPACT_ATOMS: atom_id res chain seq x y z
N MET A 1 23.02 -11.40 -37.98
CA MET A 1 22.48 -10.15 -37.40
C MET A 1 23.59 -9.47 -36.62
N PRO A 2 23.90 -8.18 -36.86
CA PRO A 2 24.91 -7.48 -36.07
C PRO A 2 24.45 -7.45 -34.60
N LYS A 3 25.35 -7.80 -33.68
CA LYS A 3 25.06 -7.75 -32.24
C LYS A 3 24.64 -6.31 -31.90
N PRO A 4 23.53 -6.09 -31.18
CA PRO A 4 23.10 -4.74 -30.83
C PRO A 4 24.25 -4.04 -30.11
N ASN A 5 24.54 -2.81 -30.51
CA ASN A 5 25.56 -1.98 -29.87
C ASN A 5 25.20 -1.84 -28.38
N THR A 6 26.14 -2.16 -27.49
CA THR A 6 25.97 -2.09 -26.02
C THR A 6 25.37 -0.76 -25.57
N TYR A 7 25.72 0.34 -26.22
CA TYR A 7 25.14 1.67 -25.94
C TYR A 7 23.63 1.74 -26.19
N VAL A 8 23.14 1.12 -27.27
CA VAL A 8 21.71 1.07 -27.59
C VAL A 8 20.97 0.21 -26.58
N GLN A 9 21.58 -0.89 -26.12
CA GLN A 9 21.00 -1.74 -25.07
C GLN A 9 20.88 -0.99 -23.74
N LEU A 10 21.91 -0.22 -23.36
CA LEU A 10 21.88 0.62 -22.16
C LEU A 10 20.79 1.69 -22.23
N LEU A 11 20.65 2.36 -23.38
CA LEU A 11 19.62 3.39 -23.58
C LEU A 11 18.21 2.79 -23.52
N GLN A 12 18.01 1.60 -24.11
CA GLN A 12 16.73 0.88 -24.04
C GLN A 12 16.42 0.45 -22.61
N ALA A 13 17.41 -0.06 -21.87
CA ALA A 13 17.26 -0.44 -20.47
C ALA A 13 16.89 0.76 -19.59
N GLN A 14 17.54 1.92 -19.77
CA GLN A 14 17.20 3.15 -19.03
C GLN A 14 15.76 3.60 -19.29
N LYS A 15 15.32 3.59 -20.55
CA LYS A 15 13.92 3.92 -20.89
C LYS A 15 12.92 2.94 -20.27
N ALA A 16 13.23 1.64 -20.30
CA ALA A 16 12.38 0.63 -19.68
C ALA A 16 12.29 0.81 -18.16
N ILE A 17 13.40 1.13 -17.48
CA ILE A 17 13.43 1.40 -16.04
C ILE A 17 12.58 2.65 -15.72
N GLN A 18 12.73 3.73 -16.48
CA GLN A 18 11.93 4.95 -16.30
C GLN A 18 10.43 4.67 -16.50
N GLN A 19 10.06 3.90 -17.52
CA GLN A 19 8.67 3.51 -17.74
C GLN A 19 8.14 2.68 -16.56
N LEU A 20 8.90 1.67 -16.11
CA LEU A 20 8.52 0.85 -14.97
C LEU A 20 8.37 1.67 -13.68
N GLN A 21 9.23 2.65 -13.45
CA GLN A 21 9.12 3.55 -12.29
C GLN A 21 7.85 4.40 -12.38
N HIS A 22 7.53 4.93 -13.56
CA HIS A 22 6.30 5.68 -13.79
C HIS A 22 5.06 4.81 -13.59
N ASP A 23 5.02 3.62 -14.19
CA ASP A 23 3.89 2.69 -14.07
C ASP A 23 3.68 2.28 -12.61
N ASN A 24 4.76 2.02 -11.87
CA ASN A 24 4.68 1.74 -10.43
C ASN A 24 4.11 2.91 -9.64
N HIS A 25 4.50 4.15 -9.96
CA HIS A 25 3.95 5.33 -9.29
C HIS A 25 2.45 5.47 -9.54
N VAL A 26 2.01 5.30 -10.79
CA VAL A 26 0.59 5.36 -11.17
C VAL A 26 -0.22 4.26 -10.48
N ILE A 27 0.27 3.01 -10.52
CA ILE A 27 -0.42 1.86 -9.93
C ILE A 27 -0.55 2.01 -8.41
N LYS A 28 0.49 2.50 -7.72
CA LYS A 28 0.44 2.77 -6.28
C LYS A 28 -0.63 3.81 -5.93
N GLY A 29 -0.64 4.94 -6.65
CA GLY A 29 -1.64 5.99 -6.46
C GLY A 29 -3.07 5.48 -6.69
N PHE A 30 -3.27 4.76 -7.79
CA PHE A 30 -4.55 4.13 -8.13
C PHE A 30 -5.01 3.14 -7.05
N THR A 31 -4.10 2.29 -6.55
CA THR A 31 -4.43 1.28 -5.52
C THR A 31 -4.88 1.93 -4.23
N VAL A 32 -4.22 3.01 -3.78
CA VAL A 32 -4.61 3.73 -2.56
C VAL A 32 -6.00 4.33 -2.71
N GLN A 33 -6.31 4.96 -3.85
CA GLN A 33 -7.65 5.49 -4.12
C GLN A 33 -8.70 4.39 -4.12
N GLN A 34 -8.43 3.27 -4.79
CA GLN A 34 -9.35 2.15 -4.83
C GLN A 34 -9.60 1.54 -3.44
N CYS A 35 -8.57 1.44 -2.59
CA CYS A 35 -8.73 0.98 -1.21
C CYS A 35 -9.64 1.90 -0.40
N LEU A 36 -9.49 3.22 -0.56
CA LEU A 36 -10.36 4.19 0.10
C LEU A 36 -11.81 4.06 -0.41
N ASP A 37 -12.03 4.01 -1.72
CA ASP A 37 -13.38 3.86 -2.29
C ASP A 37 -14.10 2.61 -1.75
N VAL A 38 -13.40 1.47 -1.74
CA VAL A 38 -13.94 0.20 -1.21
C VAL A 38 -14.20 0.29 0.30
N ALA A 39 -13.34 0.97 1.06
CA ALA A 39 -13.57 1.19 2.49
C ALA A 39 -14.81 2.06 2.74
N LEU A 40 -15.02 3.13 1.96
CA LEU A 40 -16.21 3.98 2.06
C LEU A 40 -17.49 3.19 1.73
N ILE A 41 -17.45 2.34 0.70
CA ILE A 41 -18.57 1.45 0.35
C ILE A 41 -18.85 0.45 1.48
N ALA A 42 -17.82 -0.18 2.05
CA ALA A 42 -17.98 -1.12 3.15
C ALA A 42 -18.57 -0.43 4.40
N LEU A 43 -18.09 0.77 4.73
CA LEU A 43 -18.61 1.57 5.84
C LEU A 43 -20.08 1.95 5.66
N HIS A 44 -20.48 2.24 4.43
CA HIS A 44 -21.89 2.50 4.11
C HIS A 44 -22.74 1.22 4.22
N ASN A 45 -22.30 0.12 3.63
CA ASN A 45 -23.11 -1.10 3.56
C ASN A 45 -23.28 -1.77 4.93
N GLU A 46 -22.21 -1.86 5.72
CA GLU A 46 -22.21 -2.58 7.00
C GLU A 46 -22.60 -1.67 8.17
N PHE A 47 -22.12 -0.43 8.18
CA PHE A 47 -22.28 0.49 9.32
C PHE A 47 -23.21 1.66 9.03
N HIS A 48 -23.81 1.71 7.83
CA HIS A 48 -24.77 2.72 7.40
C HIS A 48 -24.26 4.16 7.54
N PHE A 49 -22.96 4.35 7.30
CA PHE A 49 -22.40 5.69 7.25
C PHE A 49 -23.06 6.48 6.10
N GLY A 50 -23.73 7.58 6.47
CA GLY A 50 -24.23 8.57 5.51
C GLY A 50 -23.14 9.57 5.11
N PRO A 51 -23.42 10.46 4.15
CA PRO A 51 -22.42 11.35 3.53
C PRO A 51 -21.54 12.12 4.53
N LYS A 52 -22.12 12.60 5.64
CA LYS A 52 -21.38 13.30 6.70
C LYS A 52 -20.32 12.43 7.37
N MET A 53 -20.64 11.18 7.67
CA MET A 53 -19.70 10.27 8.34
C MET A 53 -18.66 9.73 7.36
N THR A 54 -19.07 9.46 6.12
CA THR A 54 -18.18 9.10 5.01
C THR A 54 -17.12 10.18 4.77
N ALA A 55 -17.50 11.46 4.67
CA ALA A 55 -16.55 12.55 4.48
C ALA A 55 -15.59 12.73 5.68
N ARG A 56 -16.07 12.50 6.91
CA ARG A 56 -15.21 12.54 8.10
C ARG A 56 -14.19 11.40 8.09
N PHE A 57 -14.61 10.19 7.71
CA PHE A 57 -13.71 9.05 7.60
C PHE A 57 -12.69 9.27 6.48
N GLU A 58 -13.13 9.75 5.31
CA GLU A 58 -12.26 10.05 4.18
C GLU A 58 -11.13 11.01 4.57
N SER A 59 -11.48 12.15 5.20
CA SER A 59 -10.48 13.11 5.69
C SER A 59 -9.52 12.46 6.69
N ALA A 60 -10.05 11.74 7.69
CA ALA A 60 -9.22 11.11 8.71
C ALA A 60 -8.31 10.02 8.13
N PHE A 61 -8.77 9.27 7.14
CA PHE A 61 -7.99 8.26 6.44
C PHE A 61 -6.83 8.90 5.68
N LEU A 62 -7.09 9.95 4.91
CA LEU A 62 -6.06 10.65 4.14
C LEU A 62 -5.02 11.32 5.05
N ASP A 63 -5.47 12.00 6.10
CA ASP A 63 -4.58 12.64 7.08
C ASP A 63 -3.67 11.60 7.76
N THR A 64 -4.25 10.47 8.19
CA THR A 64 -3.50 9.37 8.81
C THR A 64 -2.52 8.74 7.82
N PHE A 65 -2.96 8.48 6.59
CA PHE A 65 -2.13 7.89 5.55
C PHE A 65 -0.92 8.78 5.22
N MET A 66 -1.14 10.09 5.04
CA MET A 66 -0.06 11.03 4.77
C MET A 66 0.92 11.14 5.93
N ALA A 67 0.43 11.11 7.18
CA ALA A 67 1.29 11.12 8.35
C ALA A 67 2.21 9.89 8.42
N TYR A 68 1.69 8.69 8.15
CA TYR A 68 2.51 7.48 8.11
C TYR A 68 3.43 7.42 6.88
N ALA A 69 2.98 7.93 5.72
CA ALA A 69 3.82 8.01 4.54
C ALA A 69 5.03 8.93 4.77
N GLN A 70 4.81 10.10 5.39
CA GLN A 70 5.91 10.99 5.77
C GLN A 70 6.84 10.33 6.79
N MET A 71 6.28 9.65 7.80
CA MET A 71 7.07 8.91 8.79
C MET A 71 7.97 7.85 8.14
N CYS A 72 7.45 7.06 7.20
CA CYS A 72 8.26 6.09 6.45
C CYS A 72 9.40 6.77 5.68
N VAL A 73 9.13 7.92 5.04
CA VAL A 73 10.15 8.65 4.28
C VAL A 73 11.24 9.17 5.20
N ASP A 74 10.87 9.75 6.34
CA ASP A 74 11.81 10.30 7.32
C ASP A 74 12.66 9.20 7.96
N ASP A 75 12.04 8.07 8.33
CA ASP A 75 12.70 6.91 8.92
C ASP A 75 13.69 6.25 7.94
N ALA A 76 13.29 6.11 6.67
CA ALA A 76 14.11 5.52 5.62
C ALA A 76 15.39 6.32 5.29
N VAL A 77 15.49 7.58 5.71
CA VAL A 77 16.72 8.38 5.56
C VAL A 77 17.86 7.77 6.37
N ASP A 78 17.58 7.35 7.60
CA ASP A 78 18.58 6.86 8.56
C ASP A 78 18.52 5.33 8.74
N ASP A 79 17.36 4.71 8.51
CA ASP A 79 17.12 3.27 8.66
C ASP A 79 16.35 2.69 7.46
N PRO A 80 17.05 1.99 6.53
CA PRO A 80 16.40 1.32 5.39
C PRO A 80 15.34 0.28 5.79
N GLU A 81 15.41 -0.27 7.01
CA GLU A 81 14.45 -1.26 7.51
C GLU A 81 13.20 -0.62 8.15
N ILE A 82 13.16 0.71 8.26
CA ILE A 82 12.05 1.53 8.78
C ILE A 82 11.48 1.00 10.11
N VAL A 83 12.35 0.56 11.02
CA VAL A 83 11.97 -0.15 12.25
C VAL A 83 11.05 0.73 13.11
N TYR A 84 11.35 2.02 13.22
CA TYR A 84 10.53 2.95 14.00
C TYR A 84 9.11 3.04 13.46
N THR A 85 8.95 3.14 12.15
CA THR A 85 7.65 3.23 11.51
C THR A 85 6.85 1.95 11.66
N LYS A 86 7.49 0.79 11.49
CA LYS A 86 6.87 -0.54 11.71
C LYS A 86 6.32 -0.66 13.13
N GLU A 87 7.13 -0.32 14.14
CA GLU A 87 6.71 -0.38 15.55
C GLU A 87 5.59 0.60 15.89
N LYS A 88 5.64 1.82 15.36
CA LYS A 88 4.58 2.83 15.56
C LYS A 88 3.26 2.38 14.95
N MET A 89 3.30 1.82 13.75
CA MET A 89 2.13 1.28 13.08
C MET A 89 1.53 0.11 13.86
N ASP A 90 2.36 -0.84 14.30
CA ASP A 90 1.89 -1.97 15.12
C ASP A 90 1.26 -1.53 16.42
N ARG A 91 1.85 -0.54 17.10
CA ARG A 91 1.29 0.01 18.33
C ARG A 91 -0.07 0.66 18.10
N ALA A 92 -0.20 1.47 17.05
CA ALA A 92 -1.45 2.13 16.72
C ALA A 92 -2.54 1.13 16.33
N LEU A 93 -2.18 0.11 15.55
CA LEU A 93 -3.09 -0.95 15.15
C LEU A 93 -3.53 -1.82 16.34
N ARG A 94 -2.61 -2.17 17.25
CA ARG A 94 -2.97 -2.88 18.49
C ARG A 94 -3.91 -2.05 19.37
N ALA A 95 -3.69 -0.74 19.46
CA ALA A 95 -4.60 0.15 20.19
C ALA A 95 -6.00 0.21 19.55
N ALA A 96 -6.10 0.14 18.23
CA ALA A 96 -7.37 0.21 17.50
C ALA A 96 -8.12 -1.15 17.43
N CYS A 97 -7.40 -2.26 17.27
CA CYS A 97 -7.95 -3.58 16.97
C CYS A 97 -7.82 -4.60 18.12
N GLY A 98 -7.10 -4.25 19.20
CA GLY A 98 -6.74 -5.17 20.28
C GLY A 98 -5.60 -6.12 19.92
N GLU A 99 -5.41 -7.16 20.74
CA GLU A 99 -4.26 -8.08 20.64
C GLU A 99 -4.34 -9.08 19.47
N ASN A 100 -5.47 -9.15 18.76
CA ASN A 100 -5.66 -10.11 17.66
C ASN A 100 -4.98 -9.68 16.35
N ILE A 101 -4.38 -8.50 16.29
CA ILE A 101 -3.70 -8.02 15.09
C ILE A 101 -2.29 -8.62 15.00
N ARG A 102 -2.01 -9.31 13.90
CA ARG A 102 -0.67 -9.87 13.61
C ARG A 102 0.37 -8.74 13.52
N PRO A 103 1.64 -8.95 13.90
CA PRO A 103 2.73 -7.97 13.75
C PRO A 103 2.96 -7.54 12.31
N PHE A 104 3.66 -6.42 12.12
CA PHE A 104 3.96 -5.85 10.80
C PHE A 104 4.59 -6.90 9.86
N GLU A 105 5.66 -7.57 10.30
CA GLU A 105 6.40 -8.52 9.46
C GLU A 105 5.51 -9.67 8.96
N GLU A 106 4.58 -10.13 9.79
CA GLU A 106 3.63 -11.16 9.37
C GLU A 106 2.56 -10.60 8.43
N ARG A 107 2.04 -9.40 8.69
CA ARG A 107 1.00 -8.78 7.84
C ARG A 107 1.53 -8.47 6.44
N TYR A 108 2.80 -8.07 6.34
CA TYR A 108 3.43 -7.66 5.08
C TYR A 108 4.28 -8.75 4.42
N ALA A 109 4.40 -9.94 5.02
CA ALA A 109 4.96 -11.12 4.35
C ALA A 109 4.18 -11.45 3.07
N ILE A 110 4.88 -11.82 1.99
CA ILE A 110 4.31 -11.97 0.65
C ILE A 110 3.14 -12.96 0.62
N GLU A 111 3.25 -14.06 1.35
CA GLU A 111 2.24 -15.10 1.52
C GLU A 111 0.97 -14.63 2.25
N ASN A 112 1.08 -13.53 3.01
CA ASN A 112 -0.01 -12.97 3.81
C ASN A 112 -0.71 -11.80 3.13
N LEU A 113 -0.06 -11.17 2.15
CA LEU A 113 -0.66 -10.08 1.37
C LEU A 113 -1.92 -10.55 0.63
N TYR A 114 -2.94 -9.69 0.60
CA TYR A 114 -4.20 -9.95 -0.08
C TYR A 114 -4.03 -9.78 -1.59
N PHE A 115 -3.47 -10.80 -2.24
CA PHE A 115 -3.33 -10.84 -3.70
C PHE A 115 -4.43 -11.67 -4.37
N ARG A 116 -4.50 -11.53 -5.70
CA ARG A 116 -5.42 -12.24 -6.61
C ARG A 116 -5.45 -13.75 -6.40
N GLU A 117 -4.38 -14.36 -5.90
CA GLU A 117 -4.33 -15.80 -5.64
C GLU A 117 -5.31 -16.23 -4.54
N LYS A 118 -5.46 -15.43 -3.47
CA LYS A 118 -6.47 -15.68 -2.43
C LYS A 118 -7.91 -15.49 -2.91
N LEU A 119 -8.12 -14.71 -3.98
CA LEU A 119 -9.44 -14.61 -4.64
C LEU A 119 -9.78 -15.87 -5.44
N LYS A 120 -8.78 -16.58 -5.98
CA LYS A 120 -9.00 -17.87 -6.66
C LYS A 120 -9.37 -18.96 -5.65
N GLU A 121 -8.73 -18.97 -4.49
CA GLU A 121 -9.05 -19.93 -3.41
C GLU A 121 -10.51 -19.79 -2.92
N LYS A 122 -11.00 -18.55 -2.74
CA LYS A 122 -12.41 -18.30 -2.37
C LYS A 122 -13.44 -18.64 -3.43
N SER A 123 -13.06 -18.85 -4.69
CA SER A 123 -13.99 -19.24 -5.76
C SER A 123 -14.25 -20.75 -5.83
N HIS A 124 -13.62 -21.53 -4.94
CA HIS A 124 -13.74 -22.98 -4.86
C HIS A 124 -14.42 -23.49 -3.58
N GLU A 125 -14.94 -22.59 -2.73
CA GLU A 125 -15.86 -22.87 -1.62
C GLU A 125 -17.28 -22.45 -1.98
#